data_AF-A0A2D7XVD3-F1
#
_entry.id   AF-A0A2D7XVD3-F1
#
_cell.length_a   1.000
_cell.length_b   1.000
_cell.length_c   1.000
_cell.angle_alpha   90.00
_cell.angle_beta   90.00
_cell.angle_gamma   90.00
#
_symmetry.space_group_name_H-M   'P 1'
#
loop_
_entity.id
_entity.type
_entity.pdbx_description
1 polymer ?
#
loop_
_entity_poly.entity_id
_entity_poly.type
_entity_poly.pdbx_seq_one_letter_code
_entity_poly.pdbx_strand_id
1 'polypeptide(L)'
;MIKGNILHILFEDPLIACVRLDAKTAPTLDWLARRANGANFHVCLMPSWSLRKTLGRRYGEIEPSLKAHPNMTCVMLAQEPNDEILIREIGMEPVLCNHNCFLDEAVMYPEPGREKRFDAIYVGRYNPFKRHELAWDVPNIAVVTAKFGVQPDIAADLQKGYRSLAWSNFDPDTGVTLQSVEEVRGLLSEAYCGLALSAEEGAMYAAGEYALAGLPIVTTPSIGGRDQFFLPEWVKTVQPDPAEISAAVEAFKQAPPSPEMIRSRTLDLMRPHRENLIGWLERILQHPLRERARPTGWLPEFTHRMQVWHNFT
;
A
#
# COMPACT_ATOMS: atom_id res chain seq x y z
N MET A 1 1.56 -5.04 -23.05
CA MET A 1 2.41 -4.44 -22.00
C MET A 1 2.23 -5.26 -20.70
N ILE A 2 3.01 -6.33 -20.53
CA ILE A 2 2.85 -7.33 -19.43
C ILE A 2 3.61 -6.89 -18.15
N LYS A 3 4.68 -6.08 -18.29
CA LYS A 3 5.53 -5.62 -17.18
C LYS A 3 4.80 -4.85 -16.07
N GLY A 4 3.66 -4.22 -16.37
CA GLY A 4 2.89 -3.41 -15.40
C GLY A 4 2.30 -4.16 -14.21
N ASN A 5 2.26 -5.49 -14.25
CA ASN A 5 1.66 -6.33 -13.22
C ASN A 5 2.69 -7.07 -12.34
N ILE A 6 3.96 -7.12 -12.77
CA ILE A 6 5.07 -7.60 -11.96
C ILE A 6 5.49 -6.45 -11.06
N LEU A 7 5.39 -6.66 -9.75
CA LEU A 7 5.76 -5.65 -8.77
C LEU A 7 7.25 -5.72 -8.45
N HIS A 8 7.74 -6.95 -8.27
CA HIS A 8 9.12 -7.24 -7.90
C HIS A 8 9.57 -8.54 -8.58
N ILE A 9 10.77 -8.55 -9.14
CA ILE A 9 11.54 -9.79 -9.32
C ILE A 9 12.46 -9.87 -8.10
N LEU A 10 12.18 -10.80 -7.20
CA LEU A 10 12.95 -10.98 -5.96
C LEU A 10 14.25 -11.71 -6.25
N PHE A 11 14.19 -12.75 -7.09
CA PHE A 11 15.34 -13.55 -7.51
C PHE A 11 15.20 -13.91 -8.99
N GLU A 12 16.31 -13.92 -9.72
CA GLU A 12 16.35 -14.33 -11.13
C GLU A 12 16.66 -15.83 -11.30
N ASP A 13 17.35 -16.43 -10.32
CA ASP A 13 17.67 -17.86 -10.29
C ASP A 13 17.67 -18.42 -8.85
N PRO A 14 16.68 -19.27 -8.47
CA PRO A 14 15.47 -19.57 -9.24
C PRO A 14 14.63 -18.29 -9.45
N LEU A 15 13.81 -18.26 -10.51
CA LEU A 15 12.94 -17.13 -10.78
C LEU A 15 11.86 -17.02 -9.69
N ILE A 16 11.87 -15.93 -8.92
CA ILE A 16 10.87 -15.61 -7.89
C ILE A 16 10.31 -14.22 -8.15
N ALA A 17 9.00 -14.12 -8.37
CA ALA A 17 8.32 -12.86 -8.68
C ALA A 17 7.16 -12.57 -7.73
N CYS A 18 7.03 -11.31 -7.31
CA CYS A 18 5.83 -10.79 -6.69
C CYS A 18 4.94 -10.14 -7.77
N VAL A 19 3.73 -10.66 -7.94
CA VAL A 19 2.80 -10.28 -9.01
C VAL A 19 1.52 -9.77 -8.40
N ARG A 20 1.03 -8.63 -8.87
CA ARG A 20 -0.27 -8.12 -8.44
C ARG A 20 -1.39 -9.04 -8.93
N LEU A 21 -2.36 -9.29 -8.06
CA LEU A 21 -3.60 -10.00 -8.39
C LEU A 21 -4.63 -9.02 -8.96
N ASP A 22 -4.77 -9.02 -10.28
CA ASP A 22 -5.73 -8.25 -11.05
C ASP A 22 -6.06 -8.92 -12.41
N ALA A 23 -6.72 -8.21 -13.32
CA ALA A 23 -7.13 -8.75 -14.61
C ALA A 23 -5.97 -9.14 -15.54
N LYS A 24 -4.73 -8.70 -15.25
CA LYS A 24 -3.52 -9.00 -16.02
C LYS A 24 -2.70 -10.14 -15.39
N THR A 25 -3.16 -10.75 -14.30
CA THR A 25 -2.39 -11.81 -13.61
C THR A 25 -2.16 -13.02 -14.50
N ALA A 26 -3.21 -13.63 -15.07
CA ALA A 26 -3.07 -14.81 -15.94
C ALA A 26 -2.03 -14.63 -17.08
N PRO A 27 -2.11 -13.59 -17.93
CA PRO A 27 -1.10 -13.39 -18.98
C PRO A 27 0.31 -13.08 -18.43
N THR A 28 0.41 -12.57 -17.20
CA THR A 28 1.70 -12.37 -16.51
C THR A 28 2.29 -13.70 -16.06
N LEU A 29 1.48 -14.61 -15.51
CA LEU A 29 1.92 -15.95 -15.14
C LEU A 29 2.42 -16.73 -16.36
N ASP A 30 1.69 -16.68 -17.48
CA ASP A 30 2.10 -17.34 -18.73
C ASP A 30 3.42 -16.75 -19.28
N TRP A 31 3.63 -15.44 -19.08
CA TRP A 31 4.89 -14.80 -19.47
C TRP A 31 6.06 -15.23 -18.59
N LEU A 32 5.85 -15.33 -17.27
CA LEU A 32 6.86 -15.83 -16.33
C LEU A 32 7.20 -17.29 -16.62
N ALA A 33 6.21 -18.12 -16.95
CA ALA A 33 6.43 -19.51 -17.35
C ALA A 33 7.32 -19.61 -18.60
N ARG A 34 7.06 -18.77 -19.62
CA ARG A 34 7.94 -18.68 -20.80
C ARG A 34 9.35 -18.22 -20.45
N ARG A 35 9.49 -17.25 -19.53
CA ARG A 35 10.80 -16.79 -19.04
C ARG A 35 11.56 -17.88 -18.30
N ALA A 36 10.87 -18.67 -17.48
CA ALA A 36 11.45 -19.79 -16.75
C ALA A 36 11.90 -20.93 -17.68
N ASN A 37 11.41 -20.97 -18.93
CA ASN A 37 11.85 -21.91 -19.96
C ASN A 37 11.84 -23.39 -19.49
N GLY A 38 10.78 -23.77 -18.78
CA GLY A 38 10.59 -25.12 -18.23
C GLY A 38 11.25 -25.39 -16.87
N ALA A 39 12.07 -24.47 -16.33
CA ALA A 39 12.58 -24.55 -14.98
C ALA A 39 11.48 -24.32 -13.93
N ASN A 40 11.68 -24.79 -12.71
CA ASN A 40 10.81 -24.45 -11.58
C ASN A 40 10.90 -22.95 -11.30
N PHE A 41 9.75 -22.31 -11.03
CA PHE A 41 9.70 -20.90 -10.68
C PHE A 41 8.61 -20.63 -9.66
N HIS A 42 8.71 -19.50 -8.97
CA HIS A 42 7.87 -19.19 -7.81
C HIS A 42 7.20 -17.83 -7.97
N VAL A 43 5.94 -17.74 -7.55
CA VAL A 43 5.15 -16.52 -7.62
C VAL A 43 4.46 -16.25 -6.28
N CYS A 44 4.62 -15.02 -5.78
CA CYS A 44 3.80 -14.46 -4.72
C CYS A 44 2.70 -13.59 -5.35
N LEU A 45 1.45 -13.99 -5.22
CA LEU A 45 0.31 -13.18 -5.65
C LEU A 45 -0.05 -12.17 -4.56
N MET A 46 0.02 -10.89 -4.90
CA MET A 46 -0.31 -9.80 -3.99
C MET A 46 -1.69 -9.20 -4.33
N PRO A 47 -2.69 -9.35 -3.46
CA PRO A 47 -4.02 -8.76 -3.66
C PRO A 47 -3.94 -7.25 -3.89
N SER A 48 -4.58 -6.79 -4.98
CA SER A 48 -4.74 -5.35 -5.25
C SER A 48 -5.92 -4.72 -4.50
N TRP A 49 -6.81 -5.56 -3.96
CA TRP A 49 -8.07 -5.21 -3.31
C TRP A 49 -8.44 -6.26 -2.26
N SER A 50 -9.45 -5.98 -1.44
CA SER A 50 -9.98 -6.92 -0.44
C SER A 50 -10.29 -8.29 -1.03
N LEU A 51 -9.69 -9.34 -0.46
CA LEU A 51 -9.92 -10.72 -0.91
C LEU A 51 -11.33 -11.20 -0.62
N ARG A 52 -11.95 -10.73 0.47
CA ARG A 52 -13.35 -11.02 0.81
C ARG A 52 -14.33 -10.77 -0.34
N LYS A 53 -14.01 -9.82 -1.23
CA LYS A 53 -14.85 -9.42 -2.37
C LYS A 53 -14.37 -9.97 -3.70
N THR A 54 -13.08 -10.19 -3.84
CA THR A 54 -12.46 -10.43 -5.16
C THR A 54 -11.94 -11.85 -5.35
N LEU A 55 -11.74 -12.63 -4.28
CA LEU A 55 -11.02 -13.90 -4.34
C LEU A 55 -11.60 -14.88 -5.35
N GLY A 56 -12.90 -15.22 -5.25
CA GLY A 56 -13.51 -16.22 -6.13
C GLY A 56 -13.40 -15.87 -7.62
N ARG A 57 -13.67 -14.61 -7.97
CA ARG A 57 -13.51 -14.10 -9.34
C ARG A 57 -12.05 -14.16 -9.79
N ARG A 58 -11.13 -13.62 -8.98
CA ARG A 58 -9.71 -13.53 -9.35
C ARG A 58 -9.06 -14.90 -9.45
N TYR A 59 -9.42 -15.83 -8.58
CA TYR A 59 -8.96 -17.21 -8.65
C TYR A 59 -9.43 -17.88 -9.95
N GLY A 60 -10.72 -17.77 -10.29
CA GLY A 60 -11.24 -18.32 -11.55
C GLY A 60 -10.55 -17.75 -12.80
N GLU A 61 -10.12 -16.49 -12.76
CA GLU A 61 -9.36 -15.86 -13.85
C GLU A 61 -7.93 -16.43 -14.01
N ILE A 62 -7.28 -16.90 -12.93
CA ILE A 62 -5.89 -17.38 -12.96
C ILE A 62 -5.74 -18.90 -12.92
N GLU A 63 -6.77 -19.62 -12.47
CA GLU A 63 -6.75 -21.08 -12.30
C GLU A 63 -6.29 -21.83 -13.57
N PRO A 64 -6.71 -21.47 -14.81
CA PRO A 64 -6.21 -22.12 -16.01
C PRO A 64 -4.69 -21.99 -16.19
N SER A 65 -4.12 -20.82 -15.90
CA SER A 65 -2.66 -20.61 -15.94
C SER A 65 -1.95 -21.39 -14.84
N LEU A 66 -2.53 -21.49 -13.63
CA LEU A 66 -1.96 -22.32 -12.56
C LEU A 66 -1.89 -23.81 -12.98
N LYS A 67 -2.95 -24.33 -13.63
CA LYS A 67 -3.01 -25.71 -14.13
C LYS A 67 -2.09 -25.97 -15.32
N ALA A 68 -1.90 -24.97 -16.19
CA ALA A 68 -1.06 -25.09 -17.37
C ALA A 68 0.45 -25.16 -17.07
N HIS A 69 0.88 -24.64 -15.91
CA HIS A 69 2.29 -24.54 -15.53
C HIS A 69 2.57 -25.27 -14.20
N PRO A 70 2.63 -26.62 -14.19
CA PRO A 70 2.83 -27.39 -12.96
C PRO A 70 4.22 -27.21 -12.31
N ASN A 71 5.17 -26.63 -13.04
CA ASN A 71 6.49 -26.20 -12.53
C ASN A 71 6.43 -24.86 -11.78
N MET A 72 5.26 -24.22 -11.70
CA MET A 72 5.04 -23.00 -10.92
C MET A 72 4.59 -23.33 -9.50
N THR A 73 5.34 -22.86 -8.49
CA THR A 73 4.84 -22.79 -7.12
C THR A 73 4.23 -21.41 -6.88
N CYS A 74 2.97 -21.35 -6.50
CA CYS A 74 2.25 -20.09 -6.34
C CYS A 74 1.68 -19.98 -4.93
N VAL A 75 2.00 -18.89 -4.23
CA VAL A 75 1.41 -18.54 -2.94
C VAL A 75 0.66 -17.22 -3.04
N MET A 76 -0.29 -16.99 -2.13
CA MET A 76 -1.01 -15.71 -2.06
C MET A 76 -0.66 -14.98 -0.76
N LEU A 77 -0.32 -13.68 -0.88
CA LEU A 77 -0.02 -12.84 0.25
C LEU A 77 -1.31 -12.40 0.95
N ALA A 78 -1.53 -12.89 2.16
CA ALA A 78 -2.63 -12.47 3.02
C ALA A 78 -2.35 -11.08 3.59
N GLN A 79 -3.32 -10.17 3.47
CA GLN A 79 -3.21 -8.81 3.99
C GLN A 79 -3.59 -8.74 5.47
N GLU A 80 -4.47 -9.63 5.92
CA GLU A 80 -4.92 -9.81 7.30
C GLU A 80 -5.05 -11.31 7.64
N PRO A 81 -5.05 -11.75 8.91
CA PRO A 81 -5.17 -13.16 9.27
C PRO A 81 -6.39 -13.87 8.66
N ASN A 82 -7.52 -13.17 8.53
CA ASN A 82 -8.73 -13.73 7.92
C ASN A 82 -8.56 -14.07 6.43
N ASP A 83 -7.68 -13.37 5.71
CA ASP A 83 -7.36 -13.70 4.32
C ASP A 83 -6.75 -15.10 4.22
N GLU A 84 -5.98 -15.54 5.21
CA GLU A 84 -5.36 -16.87 5.15
C GLU A 84 -6.40 -17.99 5.15
N ILE A 85 -7.53 -17.79 5.84
CA ILE A 85 -8.65 -18.74 5.84
C ILE A 85 -9.22 -18.83 4.43
N LEU A 86 -9.55 -17.69 3.84
CA LEU A 86 -10.14 -17.60 2.48
C LEU A 86 -9.21 -18.21 1.42
N ILE A 87 -7.89 -17.97 1.53
CA ILE A 87 -6.90 -18.51 0.61
C ILE A 87 -6.81 -20.05 0.73
N ARG A 88 -6.86 -20.59 1.94
CA ARG A 88 -6.84 -22.06 2.14
C ARG A 88 -8.12 -22.72 1.62
N GLU A 89 -9.27 -22.06 1.72
CA GLU A 89 -10.56 -22.59 1.21
C GLU A 89 -10.55 -22.84 -0.30
N ILE A 90 -9.79 -22.05 -1.06
CA ILE A 90 -9.61 -22.25 -2.52
C ILE A 90 -8.42 -23.18 -2.85
N GLY A 91 -7.80 -23.80 -1.85
CA GLY A 91 -6.69 -24.74 -2.03
C GLY A 91 -5.34 -24.10 -2.33
N MET A 92 -5.16 -22.80 -2.07
CA MET A 92 -3.88 -22.10 -2.22
C MET A 92 -3.12 -22.00 -0.89
N GLU A 93 -1.79 -21.90 -0.95
CA GLU A 93 -0.97 -21.64 0.24
C GLU A 93 -0.92 -20.12 0.53
N PRO A 94 -1.33 -19.68 1.73
CA PRO A 94 -1.16 -18.29 2.14
C PRO A 94 0.21 -18.03 2.75
N VAL A 95 0.70 -16.79 2.57
CA VAL A 95 1.77 -16.21 3.37
C VAL A 95 1.24 -14.92 3.99
N LEU A 96 1.16 -14.85 5.32
CA LEU A 96 0.72 -13.64 6.02
C LEU A 96 1.78 -12.54 5.90
N CYS A 97 1.67 -11.73 4.86
CA CYS A 97 2.56 -10.61 4.57
C CYS A 97 1.75 -9.47 3.94
N ASN A 98 1.38 -8.49 4.76
CA ASN A 98 0.70 -7.29 4.31
C ASN A 98 1.60 -6.51 3.33
N HIS A 99 1.03 -6.00 2.23
CA HIS A 99 1.83 -5.37 1.18
C HIS A 99 2.53 -4.08 1.60
N ASN A 100 2.05 -3.42 2.67
CA ASN A 100 2.73 -2.26 3.23
C ASN A 100 4.12 -2.61 3.78
N CYS A 101 4.45 -3.89 3.95
CA CYS A 101 5.78 -4.35 4.31
C CYS A 101 6.85 -4.11 3.23
N PHE A 102 6.43 -3.87 1.97
CA PHE A 102 7.30 -3.48 0.85
C PHE A 102 7.53 -1.97 0.74
N LEU A 103 7.14 -1.21 1.77
CA LEU A 103 7.57 0.17 1.93
C LEU A 103 8.97 0.18 2.58
N ASP A 104 9.96 0.76 1.90
CA ASP A 104 11.34 0.80 2.39
C ASP A 104 11.44 1.88 3.45
N GLU A 105 11.75 1.47 4.67
CA GLU A 105 11.89 2.39 5.77
C GLU A 105 13.10 3.33 5.60
N ALA A 106 14.09 2.99 4.78
CA ALA A 106 15.20 3.92 4.47
C ALA A 106 14.77 5.07 3.55
N VAL A 107 13.64 4.91 2.83
CA VAL A 107 13.10 5.93 1.93
C VAL A 107 12.03 6.77 2.61
N MET A 108 11.12 6.11 3.34
CA MET A 108 10.04 6.78 4.06
C MET A 108 10.35 6.83 5.56
N TYR A 109 10.56 8.03 6.09
CA TYR A 109 10.94 8.27 7.48
C TYR A 109 10.52 9.69 7.94
N PRO A 110 10.40 9.94 9.26
CA PRO A 110 10.10 11.28 9.78
C PRO A 110 11.22 12.26 9.50
N GLU A 111 10.88 13.47 9.06
CA GLU A 111 11.82 14.60 8.95
C GLU A 111 11.66 15.55 10.14
N PRO A 112 12.39 15.35 11.26
CA PRO A 112 12.24 16.18 12.46
C PRO A 112 12.61 17.63 12.18
N GLY A 113 11.88 18.56 12.79
CA GLY A 113 12.11 20.00 12.65
C GLY A 113 11.48 20.66 11.42
N ARG A 114 10.78 19.90 10.55
CA ARG A 114 9.93 20.47 9.50
C ARG A 114 8.78 21.28 10.11
N GLU A 115 8.56 22.47 9.57
CA GLU A 115 7.40 23.29 9.92
C GLU A 115 6.09 22.62 9.45
N LYS A 116 5.08 22.57 10.33
CA LYS A 116 3.76 22.06 9.98
C LYS A 116 2.96 23.14 9.24
N ARG A 117 2.68 22.91 7.97
CA ARG A 117 1.95 23.81 7.06
C ARG A 117 0.53 23.35 6.76
N PHE A 118 0.24 22.06 6.96
CA PHE A 118 -1.06 21.46 6.67
C PHE A 118 -1.68 20.84 7.92
N ASP A 119 -2.99 21.03 8.11
CA ASP A 119 -3.69 20.37 9.21
C ASP A 119 -3.84 18.87 8.91
N ALA A 120 -4.04 18.52 7.65
CA ALA A 120 -3.98 17.13 7.20
C ALA A 120 -3.41 17.01 5.78
N ILE A 121 -2.98 15.80 5.45
CA ILE A 121 -2.65 15.39 4.08
C ILE A 121 -3.48 14.18 3.67
N TYR A 122 -4.00 14.22 2.44
CA TYR A 122 -4.67 13.08 1.83
C TYR A 122 -3.91 12.59 0.59
N VAL A 123 -3.15 11.51 0.75
CA VAL A 123 -2.56 10.75 -0.35
C VAL A 123 -3.59 9.74 -0.87
N GLY A 124 -4.25 10.10 -1.97
CA GLY A 124 -5.35 9.35 -2.53
C GLY A 124 -5.72 9.83 -3.93
N ARG A 125 -6.08 8.89 -4.80
CA ARG A 125 -6.57 9.23 -6.14
C ARG A 125 -7.88 9.99 -6.03
N TYR A 126 -8.01 11.09 -6.76
CA TYR A 126 -9.29 11.75 -6.98
C TYR A 126 -10.30 10.83 -7.66
N ASN A 127 -11.11 10.14 -6.85
CA ASN A 127 -12.21 9.31 -7.30
C ASN A 127 -13.27 9.16 -6.19
N PRO A 128 -14.49 8.70 -6.52
CA PRO A 128 -15.57 8.61 -5.53
C PRO A 128 -15.29 7.61 -4.40
N PHE A 129 -14.64 6.47 -4.67
CA PHE A 129 -14.43 5.46 -3.63
C PHE A 129 -13.45 5.90 -2.54
N LYS A 130 -12.59 6.89 -2.83
CA LYS A 130 -11.72 7.54 -1.85
C LYS A 130 -12.47 8.48 -0.92
N ARG A 131 -13.74 8.77 -1.17
CA ARG A 131 -14.60 9.54 -0.26
C ARG A 131 -13.99 10.90 0.12
N HIS A 132 -13.51 11.66 -0.88
CA HIS A 132 -12.90 12.97 -0.64
C HIS A 132 -13.88 13.96 -0.01
N GLU A 133 -15.18 13.77 -0.20
CA GLU A 133 -16.24 14.55 0.42
C GLU A 133 -16.20 14.55 1.95
N LEU A 134 -15.65 13.48 2.53
CA LEU A 134 -15.47 13.38 3.97
C LEU A 134 -14.37 14.30 4.52
N ALA A 135 -13.50 14.83 3.66
CA ALA A 135 -12.41 15.75 4.04
C ALA A 135 -12.70 17.21 3.68
N TRP A 136 -13.88 17.54 3.16
CA TRP A 136 -14.20 18.89 2.70
C TRP A 136 -14.18 19.96 3.80
N ASP A 137 -14.41 19.55 5.06
CA ASP A 137 -14.45 20.42 6.23
C ASP A 137 -13.11 20.47 6.98
N VAL A 138 -12.07 19.79 6.47
CA VAL A 138 -10.72 19.86 7.02
C VAL A 138 -10.04 21.15 6.54
N PRO A 139 -9.62 22.05 7.44
CA PRO A 139 -8.91 23.26 7.05
C PRO A 139 -7.54 22.94 6.47
N ASN A 140 -7.02 23.83 5.62
CA ASN A 140 -5.61 23.87 5.21
C ASN A 140 -5.03 22.49 4.79
N ILE A 141 -5.78 21.75 3.96
CA ILE A 141 -5.46 20.36 3.58
C ILE A 141 -4.55 20.30 2.35
N ALA A 142 -3.60 19.37 2.35
CA ALA A 142 -2.83 18.98 1.16
C ALA A 142 -3.40 17.70 0.54
N VAL A 143 -3.45 17.61 -0.79
CA VAL A 143 -3.88 16.40 -1.51
C VAL A 143 -2.82 15.95 -2.51
N VAL A 144 -2.34 14.71 -2.37
CA VAL A 144 -1.43 14.08 -3.33
C VAL A 144 -2.18 12.97 -4.06
N THR A 145 -2.41 13.13 -5.35
CA THR A 145 -3.01 12.12 -6.23
C THR A 145 -1.97 11.47 -7.14
N ALA A 146 -2.34 10.35 -7.76
CA ALA A 146 -1.52 9.69 -8.77
C ALA A 146 -2.11 9.89 -10.17
N LYS A 147 -1.27 9.92 -11.21
CA LYS A 147 -1.71 10.10 -12.60
C LYS A 147 -2.62 8.95 -13.08
N PHE A 148 -2.32 7.71 -12.70
CA PHE A 148 -3.08 6.55 -13.15
C PHE A 148 -4.49 6.50 -12.53
N GLY A 149 -5.51 6.42 -13.39
CA GLY A 149 -6.90 6.22 -13.00
C GLY A 149 -7.62 7.49 -12.52
N VAL A 150 -6.98 8.66 -12.64
CA VAL A 150 -7.64 9.96 -12.45
C VAL A 150 -8.44 10.29 -13.71
N GLN A 151 -9.71 10.65 -13.52
CA GLN A 151 -10.56 11.22 -14.55
C GLN A 151 -10.62 12.74 -14.28
N PRO A 152 -10.09 13.59 -15.17
CA PRO A 152 -9.93 15.03 -14.89
C PRO A 152 -11.21 15.72 -14.44
N ASP A 153 -12.35 15.44 -15.09
CA ASP A 153 -13.63 16.06 -14.73
C ASP A 153 -14.08 15.69 -13.31
N ILE A 154 -14.02 14.38 -12.98
CA ILE A 154 -14.34 13.89 -11.64
C ILE A 154 -13.37 14.49 -10.60
N ALA A 155 -12.09 14.59 -10.94
CA ALA A 155 -11.08 15.14 -10.05
C ALA A 155 -11.30 16.63 -9.79
N ALA A 156 -11.57 17.41 -10.83
CA ALA A 156 -11.91 18.83 -10.70
C ALA A 156 -13.16 19.02 -9.85
N ASP A 157 -14.20 18.20 -10.03
CA ASP A 157 -15.42 18.30 -9.24
C ASP A 157 -15.22 17.92 -7.77
N LEU A 158 -14.45 16.87 -7.48
CA LEU A 158 -14.09 16.52 -6.10
C LEU A 158 -13.20 17.59 -5.45
N GLN A 159 -12.28 18.19 -6.21
CA GLN A 159 -11.38 19.23 -5.74
C GLN A 159 -12.14 20.50 -5.34
N LYS A 160 -13.18 20.90 -6.09
CA LYS A 160 -14.03 22.06 -5.78
C LYS A 160 -14.75 21.96 -4.43
N GLY A 161 -14.99 20.75 -3.94
CA GLY A 161 -15.71 20.55 -2.68
C GLY A 161 -14.87 20.87 -1.44
N TYR A 162 -13.54 20.89 -1.54
CA TYR A 162 -12.70 21.29 -0.41
C TYR A 162 -12.90 22.76 -0.07
N ARG A 163 -13.32 23.04 1.16
CA ARG A 163 -13.47 24.42 1.64
C ARG A 163 -12.13 25.15 1.80
N SER A 164 -11.05 24.40 2.00
CA SER A 164 -9.72 24.95 2.28
C SER A 164 -8.60 24.04 1.77
N LEU A 165 -8.51 23.89 0.44
CA LEU A 165 -7.40 23.17 -0.20
C LEU A 165 -6.15 24.05 -0.24
N ALA A 166 -5.17 23.73 0.60
CA ALA A 166 -3.91 24.47 0.69
C ALA A 166 -2.93 24.11 -0.44
N TRP A 167 -2.93 22.83 -0.85
CA TRP A 167 -2.02 22.33 -1.86
C TRP A 167 -2.58 21.08 -2.55
N SER A 168 -2.32 20.96 -3.85
CA SER A 168 -2.67 19.78 -4.65
C SER A 168 -1.67 19.61 -5.79
N ASN A 169 -1.27 18.36 -6.09
CA ASN A 169 -0.50 18.06 -7.30
C ASN A 169 -1.38 17.78 -8.53
N PHE A 170 -2.69 17.95 -8.40
CA PHE A 170 -3.63 18.00 -9.51
C PHE A 170 -4.10 19.42 -9.76
N ASP A 171 -4.05 19.80 -11.01
CA ASP A 171 -4.54 21.05 -11.57
C ASP A 171 -5.52 20.71 -12.73
N PRO A 172 -6.71 21.33 -12.80
CA PRO A 172 -7.70 21.00 -13.83
C PRO A 172 -7.22 21.24 -15.28
N ASP A 173 -6.33 22.22 -15.49
CA ASP A 173 -5.87 22.62 -16.82
C ASP A 173 -4.67 21.78 -17.28
N THR A 174 -3.79 21.40 -16.35
CA THR A 174 -2.52 20.73 -16.64
C THR A 174 -2.47 19.27 -16.18
N GLY A 175 -3.45 18.82 -15.40
CA GLY A 175 -3.57 17.45 -14.90
C GLY A 175 -2.72 17.19 -13.66
N VAL A 176 -2.19 15.96 -13.55
CA VAL A 176 -1.40 15.54 -12.38
C VAL A 176 0.09 15.76 -12.64
N THR A 177 0.71 16.62 -11.83
CA THR A 177 2.17 16.73 -11.70
C THR A 177 2.67 15.66 -10.73
N LEU A 178 3.49 14.73 -11.22
CA LEU A 178 4.05 13.68 -10.35
C LEU A 178 5.03 14.28 -9.34
N GLN A 179 5.08 13.68 -8.17
CA GLN A 179 6.01 14.04 -7.09
C GLN A 179 6.95 12.86 -6.86
N SER A 180 8.23 13.16 -6.72
CA SER A 180 9.25 12.23 -6.25
C SER A 180 8.92 11.73 -4.84
N VAL A 181 9.60 10.66 -4.42
CA VAL A 181 9.34 10.08 -3.09
C VAL A 181 9.77 11.04 -1.99
N GLU A 182 10.85 11.79 -2.21
CA GLU A 182 11.37 12.83 -1.33
C GLU A 182 10.38 14.00 -1.20
N GLU A 183 9.78 14.44 -2.31
CA GLU A 183 8.75 15.49 -2.30
C GLU A 183 7.50 15.03 -1.53
N VAL A 184 7.03 13.80 -1.76
CA VAL A 184 5.90 13.24 -1.00
C VAL A 184 6.25 13.17 0.48
N ARG A 185 7.42 12.64 0.86
CA ARG A 185 7.86 12.60 2.27
C ARG A 185 7.94 13.99 2.90
N GLY A 186 8.38 15.00 2.16
CA GLY A 186 8.39 16.39 2.59
C GLY A 186 6.98 16.89 2.90
N LEU A 187 6.03 16.67 1.99
CA LEU A 187 4.62 17.05 2.18
C LEU A 187 3.99 16.32 3.37
N LEU A 188 4.28 15.02 3.56
CA LEU A 188 3.86 14.27 4.74
C LEU A 188 4.40 14.92 6.02
N SER A 189 5.68 15.28 6.02
CA SER A 189 6.35 15.88 7.17
C SER A 189 5.81 17.27 7.52
N GLU A 190 5.24 17.98 6.55
CA GLU A 190 4.58 19.28 6.73
C GLU A 190 3.12 19.17 7.23
N ALA A 191 2.55 17.97 7.36
CA ALA A 191 1.17 17.78 7.82
C ALA A 191 1.07 17.27 9.27
N TYR A 192 0.02 17.62 10.01
CA TYR A 192 -0.21 17.10 11.37
C TYR A 192 -0.70 15.65 11.37
N CYS A 193 -1.48 15.23 10.37
CA CYS A 193 -1.95 13.85 10.25
C CYS A 193 -2.22 13.47 8.78
N GLY A 194 -2.27 12.16 8.52
CA GLY A 194 -2.70 11.58 7.26
C GLY A 194 -4.16 11.13 7.29
N LEU A 195 -4.87 11.25 6.16
CA LEU A 195 -6.26 10.81 6.03
C LEU A 195 -6.36 9.46 5.30
N ALA A 196 -7.10 8.53 5.90
CA ALA A 196 -7.44 7.22 5.35
C ALA A 196 -8.95 6.99 5.35
N LEU A 197 -9.62 7.53 4.33
CA LEU A 197 -11.08 7.72 4.37
C LEU A 197 -11.88 6.77 3.51
N SER A 198 -11.29 5.89 2.69
CA SER A 198 -12.04 4.90 1.90
C SER A 198 -12.76 3.87 2.78
N ALA A 199 -13.91 3.36 2.33
CA ALA A 199 -14.70 2.34 3.06
C ALA A 199 -14.14 0.94 2.85
N GLU A 200 -13.55 0.73 1.68
CA GLU A 200 -13.08 -0.56 1.21
C GLU A 200 -11.90 -0.32 0.29
N GLU A 201 -10.78 -0.99 0.59
CA GLU A 201 -9.60 -1.08 -0.26
C GLU A 201 -8.89 -2.43 -0.01
N GLY A 202 -7.66 -2.58 -0.51
CA GLY A 202 -6.69 -3.47 0.13
C GLY A 202 -6.03 -2.79 1.34
N ALA A 203 -4.77 -3.13 1.63
CA ALA A 203 -4.05 -2.59 2.79
C ALA A 203 -3.60 -1.11 2.69
N MET A 204 -3.89 -0.42 1.58
CA MET A 204 -3.66 1.02 1.38
C MET A 204 -2.22 1.49 1.71
N TYR A 205 -1.35 1.51 0.69
CA TYR A 205 0.02 2.03 0.81
C TYR A 205 0.17 3.37 1.53
N ALA A 206 -0.71 4.33 1.26
CA ALA A 206 -0.66 5.64 1.89
C ALA A 206 -0.71 5.57 3.43
N ALA A 207 -1.46 4.62 4.00
CA ALA A 207 -1.52 4.44 5.44
C ALA A 207 -0.16 3.97 6.02
N GLY A 208 0.53 3.06 5.31
CA GLY A 208 1.89 2.66 5.66
C GLY A 208 2.92 3.77 5.45
N GLU A 209 2.77 4.60 4.42
CA GLU A 209 3.63 5.76 4.16
C GLU A 209 3.50 6.79 5.29
N TYR A 210 2.28 7.10 5.75
CA TYR A 210 2.04 7.97 6.90
C TYR A 210 2.73 7.42 8.16
N ALA A 211 2.48 6.15 8.48
CA ALA A 211 2.99 5.54 9.69
C ALA A 211 4.53 5.46 9.70
N LEU A 212 5.15 5.11 8.57
CA LEU A 212 6.61 5.13 8.44
C LEU A 212 7.20 6.54 8.49
N ALA A 213 6.49 7.56 7.97
CA ALA A 213 6.84 8.97 8.08
C ALA A 213 6.55 9.56 9.48
N GLY A 214 6.01 8.76 10.41
CA GLY A 214 5.69 9.19 11.77
C GLY A 214 4.46 10.10 11.86
N LEU A 215 3.53 9.99 10.92
CA LEU A 215 2.27 10.74 10.92
C LEU A 215 1.16 9.95 11.60
N PRO A 216 0.41 10.55 12.55
CA PRO A 216 -0.83 9.97 13.01
C PRO A 216 -1.86 9.92 11.88
N ILE A 217 -2.87 9.06 12.04
CA ILE A 217 -3.83 8.75 10.98
C ILE A 217 -5.25 8.98 11.50
N VAL A 218 -6.03 9.76 10.76
CA VAL A 218 -7.49 9.81 10.90
C VAL A 218 -8.09 8.87 9.88
N THR A 219 -8.92 7.95 10.33
CA THR A 219 -9.57 6.95 9.49
C THR A 219 -11.04 6.80 9.83
N THR A 220 -11.75 6.08 8.96
CA THR A 220 -13.14 5.67 9.16
C THR A 220 -13.22 4.15 9.15
N PRO A 221 -14.31 3.54 9.64
CA PRO A 221 -14.52 2.10 9.51
C PRO A 221 -14.30 1.63 8.07
N SER A 222 -13.52 0.56 7.93
CA SER A 222 -13.13 0.01 6.63
C SER A 222 -12.88 -1.49 6.64
N ILE A 223 -12.84 -2.07 5.44
CA ILE A 223 -12.36 -3.43 5.20
C ILE A 223 -11.17 -3.39 4.24
N GLY A 224 -10.21 -4.33 4.37
CA GLY A 224 -9.09 -4.45 3.43
C GLY A 224 -7.69 -4.68 4.01
N GLY A 225 -7.55 -4.69 5.35
CA GLY A 225 -6.26 -4.93 6.01
C GLY A 225 -5.36 -3.69 6.13
N ARG A 226 -5.87 -2.46 5.95
CA ARG A 226 -5.08 -1.24 6.20
C ARG A 226 -4.79 -1.03 7.70
N ASP A 227 -5.62 -1.61 8.55
CA ASP A 227 -5.62 -1.48 9.99
C ASP A 227 -4.63 -2.42 10.70
N GLN A 228 -3.96 -3.32 9.98
CA GLN A 228 -3.00 -4.25 10.57
C GLN A 228 -1.86 -3.54 11.31
N PHE A 229 -1.57 -2.29 10.92
CA PHE A 229 -0.51 -1.47 11.53
C PHE A 229 -1.07 -0.28 12.32
N PHE A 230 -2.36 -0.29 12.64
CA PHE A 230 -3.00 0.78 13.41
C PHE A 230 -3.00 0.44 14.89
N LEU A 231 -2.48 1.35 15.70
CA LEU A 231 -2.66 1.33 17.15
C LEU A 231 -3.39 2.61 17.61
N PRO A 232 -4.23 2.53 18.66
CA PRO A 232 -5.07 3.66 19.12
C PRO A 232 -4.26 4.88 19.59
N GLU A 233 -2.98 4.73 19.88
CA GLU A 233 -2.08 5.80 20.31
C GLU A 233 -1.82 6.84 19.21
N TRP A 234 -1.94 6.46 17.93
CA TRP A 234 -1.73 7.38 16.80
C TRP A 234 -2.77 7.25 15.69
N VAL A 235 -3.79 6.41 15.88
CA VAL A 235 -4.88 6.27 14.92
C VAL A 235 -6.21 6.60 15.59
N LYS A 236 -6.98 7.49 14.96
CA LYS A 236 -8.36 7.80 15.33
C LYS A 236 -9.30 7.26 14.27
N THR A 237 -10.08 6.24 14.61
CA THR A 237 -11.21 5.77 13.80
C THR A 237 -12.46 6.55 14.21
N VAL A 238 -13.00 7.36 13.30
CA VAL A 238 -14.21 8.17 13.52
C VAL A 238 -15.33 7.77 12.58
N GLN A 239 -16.55 8.24 12.85
CA GLN A 239 -17.66 8.04 11.92
C GLN A 239 -17.35 8.69 10.56
N PRO A 240 -17.89 8.16 9.45
CA PRO A 240 -17.70 8.75 8.12
C PRO A 240 -18.53 10.02 7.96
N ASP A 241 -18.16 11.05 8.71
CA ASP A 241 -18.79 12.35 8.79
C ASP A 241 -17.71 13.45 8.71
N PRO A 242 -17.89 14.50 7.88
CA PRO A 242 -16.89 15.56 7.73
C PRO A 242 -16.54 16.30 9.02
N ALA A 243 -17.51 16.51 9.93
CA ALA A 243 -17.27 17.21 11.18
C ALA A 243 -16.45 16.34 12.15
N GLU A 244 -16.75 15.04 12.23
CA GLU A 244 -15.97 14.08 13.02
C GLU A 244 -14.52 13.96 12.54
N ILE A 245 -14.30 13.99 11.22
CA ILE A 245 -12.96 13.97 10.63
C ILE A 245 -12.21 15.26 10.95
N SER A 246 -12.84 16.41 10.76
CA SER A 246 -12.24 17.71 11.09
C SER A 246 -11.89 17.81 12.58
N ALA A 247 -12.77 17.35 13.47
CA ALA A 247 -12.50 17.29 14.91
C ALA A 247 -11.33 16.37 15.27
N ALA A 248 -11.20 15.21 14.61
CA ALA A 248 -10.08 14.29 14.83
C ALA A 248 -8.74 14.87 14.33
N VAL A 249 -8.75 15.59 13.21
CA VAL A 249 -7.58 16.34 12.70
C VAL A 249 -7.14 17.39 13.73
N GLU A 250 -8.07 18.20 14.23
CA GLU A 250 -7.78 19.23 15.23
C GLU A 250 -7.23 18.61 16.53
N ALA A 251 -7.74 17.46 16.95
CA ALA A 251 -7.20 16.76 18.12
C ALA A 251 -5.74 16.34 17.95
N PHE A 252 -5.31 15.88 16.77
CA PHE A 252 -3.91 15.57 16.51
C PHE A 252 -3.03 16.81 16.39
N LYS A 253 -3.58 17.92 15.92
CA LYS A 253 -2.87 19.20 15.88
C LYS A 253 -2.59 19.75 17.28
N GLN A 254 -3.56 19.62 18.20
CA GLN A 254 -3.41 20.06 19.59
C GLN A 254 -2.48 19.16 20.40
N ALA A 255 -2.49 17.86 20.14
CA ALA A 255 -1.69 16.87 20.87
C ALA A 255 -1.06 15.86 19.90
N PRO A 256 -0.03 16.25 19.13
CA PRO A 256 0.60 15.36 18.17
C PRO A 256 1.40 14.27 18.91
N PRO A 257 1.21 12.98 18.58
CA PRO A 257 2.08 11.92 19.08
C PRO A 257 3.51 12.05 18.54
N SER A 258 4.47 11.42 19.21
CA SER A 258 5.87 11.38 18.73
C SER A 258 5.97 10.66 17.38
N PRO A 259 6.52 11.31 16.34
CA PRO A 259 6.75 10.66 15.05
C PRO A 259 7.66 9.44 15.13
N GLU A 260 8.68 9.49 16.00
CA GLU A 260 9.62 8.40 16.23
C GLU A 260 8.93 7.19 16.87
N MET A 261 8.00 7.43 17.80
CA MET A 261 7.19 6.38 18.43
C MET A 261 6.33 5.68 17.38
N ILE A 262 5.58 6.46 16.57
CA ILE A 262 4.72 5.92 15.50
C ILE A 262 5.55 5.03 14.58
N ARG A 263 6.68 5.55 14.10
CA ARG A 263 7.57 4.80 13.20
C ARG A 263 8.08 3.52 13.84
N SER A 264 8.65 3.61 15.04
CA SER A 264 9.26 2.44 15.70
C SER A 264 8.24 1.33 15.88
N ARG A 265 7.04 1.67 16.36
CA ARG A 265 5.97 0.70 16.56
C ARG A 265 5.46 0.13 15.24
N THR A 266 5.38 0.94 14.19
CA THR A 266 5.02 0.48 12.85
C THR A 266 6.03 -0.55 12.32
N LEU A 267 7.33 -0.31 12.51
CA LEU A 267 8.37 -1.26 12.12
C LEU A 267 8.29 -2.57 12.91
N ASP A 268 7.98 -2.50 14.22
CA ASP A 268 7.73 -3.69 15.03
C ASP A 268 6.56 -4.52 14.50
N LEU A 269 5.49 -3.88 14.04
CA LEU A 269 4.32 -4.55 13.45
C LEU A 269 4.61 -5.10 12.04
N MET A 270 5.43 -4.42 11.23
CA MET A 270 5.82 -4.90 9.90
C MET A 270 6.81 -6.08 9.96
N ARG A 271 7.65 -6.16 10.99
CA ARG A 271 8.71 -7.18 11.09
C ARG A 271 8.18 -8.62 10.98
N PRO A 272 7.17 -9.07 11.74
CA PRO A 272 6.64 -10.43 11.60
C PRO A 272 6.14 -10.79 10.19
N HIS A 273 5.52 -9.84 9.48
CA HIS A 273 5.08 -10.06 8.10
C HIS A 273 6.26 -10.25 7.15
N ARG A 274 7.30 -9.45 7.31
CA ARG A 274 8.54 -9.59 6.54
C ARG A 274 9.23 -10.92 6.86
N GLU A 275 9.30 -11.30 8.12
CA GLU A 275 9.85 -12.58 8.58
C GLU A 275 9.07 -13.79 8.04
N ASN A 276 7.74 -13.70 7.91
CA ASN A 276 6.92 -14.73 7.29
C ASN A 276 7.28 -14.93 5.80
N LEU A 277 7.43 -13.82 5.05
CA LEU A 277 7.84 -13.87 3.65
C LEU A 277 9.27 -14.39 3.50
N ILE A 278 10.20 -13.93 4.36
CA ILE A 278 11.57 -14.44 4.41
C ILE A 278 11.57 -15.95 4.67
N GLY A 279 10.79 -16.41 5.65
CA GLY A 279 10.70 -17.84 5.96
C GLY A 279 10.19 -18.67 4.78
N TRP A 280 9.22 -18.14 4.02
CA TRP A 280 8.79 -18.78 2.78
C TRP A 280 9.88 -18.80 1.71
N LEU A 281 10.60 -17.68 1.51
CA LEU A 281 11.72 -17.60 0.57
C LEU A 281 12.84 -18.58 0.93
N GLU A 282 13.21 -18.69 2.21
CA GLU A 282 14.23 -19.63 2.69
C GLU A 282 13.83 -21.09 2.43
N ARG A 283 12.55 -21.44 2.60
CA ARG A 283 12.05 -22.80 2.28
C ARG A 283 12.25 -23.13 0.80
N ILE A 284 12.08 -22.16 -0.08
CA ILE A 284 12.22 -22.35 -1.54
C ILE A 284 13.68 -22.37 -1.96
N LEU A 285 14.46 -21.41 -1.46
CA LEU A 285 15.87 -21.24 -1.84
C LEU A 285 16.80 -22.25 -1.14
N GLN A 286 16.33 -22.90 -0.07
CA GLN A 286 17.14 -23.79 0.78
C GLN A 286 18.42 -23.11 1.29
N HIS A 287 18.34 -21.80 1.52
CA HIS A 287 19.44 -20.96 1.98
C HIS A 287 18.93 -19.94 3.00
N PRO A 288 19.66 -19.66 4.09
CA PRO A 288 19.27 -18.64 5.06
C PRO A 288 19.32 -17.23 4.45
N LEU A 289 18.28 -16.44 4.65
CA LEU A 289 18.18 -15.05 4.20
C LEU A 289 18.15 -14.06 5.35
N ARG A 290 17.75 -14.49 6.56
CA ARG A 290 17.62 -13.59 7.72
C ARG A 290 18.91 -12.82 8.05
N GLU A 291 20.08 -13.41 7.85
CA GLU A 291 21.38 -12.76 8.11
C GLU A 291 21.66 -11.56 7.18
N ARG A 292 20.99 -11.53 6.02
CA ARG A 292 21.10 -10.44 5.03
C ARG A 292 20.05 -9.35 5.26
N ALA A 293 19.04 -9.62 6.07
CA ALA A 293 17.97 -8.68 6.34
C ALA A 293 18.43 -7.62 7.36
N ARG A 294 17.90 -6.40 7.23
CA ARG A 294 17.99 -5.39 8.30
C ARG A 294 17.25 -5.89 9.56
N PRO A 295 17.50 -5.32 10.77
CA PRO A 295 16.77 -5.69 11.99
C PRO A 295 15.24 -5.57 11.89
N THR A 296 14.76 -4.77 10.93
CA THR A 296 13.35 -4.56 10.57
C THR A 296 12.78 -5.65 9.65
N GLY A 297 13.56 -6.69 9.32
CA GLY A 297 13.20 -7.73 8.36
C GLY A 297 13.26 -7.28 6.89
N TRP A 298 13.86 -6.13 6.57
CA TRP A 298 13.98 -5.67 5.19
C TRP A 298 15.10 -6.42 4.44
N LEU A 299 14.76 -7.10 3.35
CA LEU A 299 15.74 -7.71 2.44
C LEU A 299 16.18 -6.73 1.36
N PRO A 300 17.46 -6.75 0.93
CA PRO A 300 17.93 -5.96 -0.22
C PRO A 300 17.16 -6.22 -1.53
N GLU A 301 16.59 -7.42 -1.69
CA GLU A 301 15.76 -7.82 -2.82
C GLU A 301 14.37 -7.16 -2.84
N PHE A 302 13.92 -6.63 -1.69
CA PHE A 302 12.66 -5.89 -1.65
C PHE A 302 12.86 -4.53 -2.32
N THR A 303 11.95 -4.18 -3.23
CA THR A 303 11.95 -2.87 -3.86
C THR A 303 10.91 -1.98 -3.19
N HIS A 304 11.26 -0.72 -2.96
CA HIS A 304 10.27 0.24 -2.50
C HIS A 304 9.18 0.44 -3.56
N ARG A 305 7.92 0.29 -3.16
CA ARG A 305 6.76 0.47 -4.05
C ARG A 305 6.78 1.79 -4.83
N MET A 306 7.17 2.94 -4.23
CA MET A 306 7.13 4.20 -4.99
C MET A 306 8.20 4.29 -6.08
N GLN A 307 9.31 3.56 -5.99
CA GLN A 307 10.28 3.45 -7.10
C GLN A 307 9.65 2.73 -8.30
N VAL A 308 8.67 1.87 -8.06
CA VAL A 308 7.95 1.13 -9.10
C VAL A 308 6.89 2.01 -9.80
N TRP A 309 6.29 2.99 -9.12
CA TRP A 309 5.29 3.90 -9.73
C TRP A 309 5.92 4.91 -10.70
N HIS A 310 7.15 5.34 -10.43
CA HIS A 310 7.91 6.22 -11.33
C HIS A 310 8.36 5.49 -12.61
N ASN A 311 8.41 4.15 -12.58
CA ASN A 311 8.79 3.30 -13.70
C ASN A 311 7.61 2.84 -14.57
N PHE A 312 6.38 3.18 -14.19
CA PHE A 312 5.17 2.94 -14.98
C PHE A 312 4.58 4.26 -15.51
N THR A 313 5.44 5.02 -16.17
CA THR A 313 5.07 5.97 -17.23
C THR A 313 5.01 5.26 -18.57
#